data_AF-A0A6A6SMV2-F1
#
_entry.id   AF-A0A6A6SMV2-F1
#
_cell.length_a   1.000
_cell.length_b   1.000
_cell.length_c   1.000
_cell.angle_alpha   90.00
_cell.angle_beta   90.00
_cell.angle_gamma   90.00
#
_symmetry.space_group_name_H-M   'P 1'
#
loop_
_entity.id
_entity.type
_entity.pdbx_description
1 polymer ?
#
loop_
_entity_poly.entity_id
_entity_poly.type
_entity_poly.pdbx_seq_one_letter_code
_entity_poly.pdbx_strand_id
1 'polypeptide(L)'
;MLSSLSVFSLFTALVIASPISLNALPLIARQDIETPINASLPNVTIFATGGTIASQGSSNTQTVGYQVGLGVQQLVDAVPEILNISNIIGYQVSNVDSGSVNETILLKLSQMINEELAKDEIAGVVVTHGTDTLEETAFFLQSTVNSSKPVICVGAMRPATALSADGPLNLLQAVTLAASPAGVDRGTMIVLNDRIGSAFYTTKNNANTLDTFFSTEAGQLGVFINQVP
;
A
#
# COMPACT_ATOMS: atom_id res chain seq x y z
N MET A 1 13.52 -49.18 55.22
CA MET A 1 12.69 -48.14 54.57
C MET A 1 13.21 -46.79 55.00
N LEU A 2 14.11 -46.20 54.22
CA LEU A 2 14.65 -44.85 54.42
C LEU A 2 14.35 -44.08 53.13
N SER A 3 13.45 -43.12 53.21
CA SER A 3 12.98 -42.28 52.11
C SER A 3 13.85 -41.02 52.02
N SER A 4 14.57 -40.86 50.92
CA SER A 4 15.29 -39.62 50.57
C SER A 4 14.38 -38.70 49.73
N LEU A 5 14.07 -37.53 50.28
CA LEU A 5 13.45 -36.42 49.55
C LEU A 5 14.53 -35.69 48.73
N SER A 6 14.37 -35.64 47.41
CA SER A 6 15.12 -34.76 46.52
C SER A 6 14.32 -33.48 46.26
N VAL A 7 14.86 -32.35 46.70
CA VAL A 7 14.32 -31.00 46.43
C VAL A 7 14.89 -30.51 45.11
N PHE A 8 14.05 -30.33 44.09
CA PHE A 8 14.41 -29.71 42.82
C PHE A 8 14.24 -28.18 42.93
N SER A 9 15.33 -27.44 42.79
CA SER A 9 15.32 -25.97 42.72
C SER A 9 14.74 -25.50 41.38
N LEU A 10 13.67 -24.70 41.42
CA LEU A 10 13.13 -24.00 40.27
C LEU A 10 14.04 -22.81 39.91
N PHE A 11 14.64 -22.83 38.72
CA PHE A 11 15.30 -21.67 38.12
C PHE A 11 14.24 -20.76 37.48
N THR A 12 14.02 -19.59 38.07
CA THR A 12 13.26 -18.48 37.45
C THR A 12 14.15 -17.78 36.42
N ALA A 13 13.84 -17.94 35.14
CA ALA A 13 14.46 -17.15 34.06
C ALA A 13 13.73 -15.80 33.93
N LEU A 14 14.43 -14.72 34.30
CA LEU A 14 13.98 -13.35 34.07
C LEU A 14 14.32 -12.98 32.62
N VAL A 15 13.34 -13.02 31.72
CA VAL A 15 13.51 -12.53 30.34
C VAL A 15 13.47 -11.01 30.39
N ILE A 16 14.64 -10.38 30.29
CA ILE A 16 14.75 -8.94 30.06
C ILE A 16 14.35 -8.71 28.61
N ALA A 17 13.12 -8.25 28.39
CA ALA A 17 12.70 -7.74 27.10
C ALA A 17 13.54 -6.51 26.77
N SER A 18 14.38 -6.61 25.74
CA SER A 18 15.14 -5.49 25.20
C SER A 18 14.16 -4.40 24.75
N PRO A 19 14.44 -3.11 24.99
CA PRO A 19 13.65 -2.05 24.39
C PRO A 19 13.77 -2.16 22.87
N ILE A 20 12.64 -2.40 22.20
CA ILE A 20 12.53 -2.28 20.76
C ILE A 20 12.86 -0.82 20.43
N SER A 21 14.00 -0.59 19.77
CA SER A 21 14.31 0.71 19.21
C SER A 21 13.37 0.93 18.03
N LEU A 22 12.36 1.76 18.24
CA LEU A 22 11.57 2.37 17.16
C LEU A 22 12.51 3.29 16.39
N ASN A 23 13.24 2.75 15.41
CA ASN A 23 13.77 3.59 14.35
C ASN A 23 12.56 4.24 13.69
N ALA A 24 12.37 5.54 13.91
CA ALA A 24 11.41 6.33 13.15
C ALA A 24 11.76 6.16 11.67
N LEU A 25 10.88 5.47 10.93
CA LEU A 25 11.07 5.34 9.49
C LEU A 25 10.98 6.73 8.86
N PRO A 26 11.80 7.00 7.83
CA PRO A 26 11.91 8.34 7.28
C PRO A 26 10.57 8.79 6.71
N LEU A 27 10.07 9.92 7.22
CA LEU A 27 8.99 10.67 6.60
C LEU A 27 9.44 11.16 5.23
N ILE A 28 8.54 11.09 4.26
CA ILE A 28 8.83 11.60 2.93
C ILE A 28 8.55 13.11 2.94
N ALA A 29 9.63 13.89 2.82
CA ALA A 29 9.58 15.34 2.96
C ALA A 29 9.32 16.04 1.63
N ARG A 30 8.43 17.03 1.66
CA ARG A 30 8.24 17.98 0.56
C ARG A 30 9.41 18.98 0.54
N GLN A 31 9.98 19.24 -0.64
CA GLN A 31 11.24 20.02 -0.74
C GLN A 31 11.10 21.51 -0.43
N ASP A 32 9.89 22.08 -0.53
CA ASP A 32 9.60 23.51 -0.34
C ASP A 32 9.01 23.85 1.04
N ILE A 33 9.00 22.90 1.98
CA ILE A 33 8.55 23.14 3.36
C ILE A 33 9.73 22.87 4.33
N GLU A 34 9.92 23.77 5.31
CA GLU A 34 10.96 23.63 6.34
C GLU A 34 10.72 22.43 7.27
N THR A 35 9.45 22.09 7.54
CA THR A 35 9.05 20.91 8.30
C THR A 35 8.38 19.86 7.42
N PRO A 36 8.76 18.58 7.50
CA PRO A 36 8.21 17.53 6.64
C PRO A 36 6.74 17.17 6.95
N ILE A 37 6.18 17.70 8.03
CA ILE A 37 4.81 17.46 8.49
C ILE A 37 4.02 18.77 8.46
N ASN A 38 2.85 18.73 7.85
CA ASN A 38 1.81 19.75 7.95
C ASN A 38 0.64 19.22 8.80
N ALA A 39 0.46 19.76 10.01
CA ALA A 39 -0.56 19.31 10.96
C ALA A 39 -2.02 19.49 10.47
N SER A 40 -2.24 20.26 9.40
CA SER A 40 -3.57 20.41 8.78
C SER A 40 -3.90 19.32 7.76
N LEU A 41 -2.91 18.53 7.34
CA LEU A 41 -3.07 17.46 6.36
C LEU A 41 -3.20 16.08 7.03
N PRO A 42 -4.00 15.17 6.46
CA PRO A 42 -4.11 13.79 6.93
C PRO A 42 -2.80 13.03 6.73
N ASN A 43 -2.47 12.11 7.63
CA ASN A 43 -1.32 11.23 7.48
C ASN A 43 -1.74 9.97 6.70
N VAL A 44 -1.05 9.70 5.59
CA VAL A 44 -1.28 8.51 4.76
C VAL A 44 0.02 7.73 4.64
N THR A 45 -0.08 6.42 4.84
CA THR A 45 1.08 5.52 4.74
C THR A 45 1.04 4.72 3.45
N ILE A 46 2.13 4.73 2.68
CA ILE A 46 2.30 3.97 1.44
C ILE A 46 3.14 2.72 1.71
N PHE A 47 2.57 1.54 1.50
CA PHE A 47 3.27 0.27 1.49
C PHE A 47 3.56 -0.17 0.05
N ALA A 48 4.83 -0.15 -0.34
CA ALA A 48 5.26 -0.56 -1.67
C ALA A 48 5.66 -2.04 -1.72
N THR A 49 5.08 -2.79 -2.65
CA THR A 49 5.41 -4.21 -2.90
C THR A 49 6.09 -4.45 -4.24
N GLY A 50 6.10 -3.45 -5.14
CA GLY A 50 6.70 -3.50 -6.47
C GLY A 50 5.66 -3.37 -7.58
N GLY A 51 5.76 -4.23 -8.59
CA GLY A 51 4.87 -4.23 -9.75
C GLY A 51 5.15 -3.16 -10.80
N THR A 52 4.31 -3.15 -11.85
CA THR A 52 4.48 -2.27 -13.03
C THR A 52 4.53 -0.78 -12.67
N ILE A 53 3.78 -0.34 -11.65
CA ILE A 53 3.84 1.04 -11.15
C ILE A 53 5.25 1.46 -10.69
N ALA A 54 6.04 0.50 -10.23
CA ALA A 54 7.44 0.64 -9.83
C ALA A 54 8.43 0.07 -10.86
N SER A 55 7.98 -0.24 -12.07
CA SER A 55 8.82 -0.78 -13.14
C SER A 55 9.35 0.28 -14.09
N GLN A 56 10.48 -0.02 -14.73
CA GLN A 56 11.13 0.79 -15.74
C GLN A 56 11.40 -0.01 -17.01
N GLY A 57 11.15 0.62 -18.15
CA GLY A 57 11.59 0.17 -19.46
C GLY A 57 12.88 0.87 -19.90
N SER A 58 13.49 0.34 -20.96
CA SER A 58 14.69 0.90 -21.60
C SER A 58 14.40 2.11 -22.51
N SER A 59 13.14 2.33 -22.87
CA SER A 59 12.68 3.47 -23.67
C SER A 59 11.27 3.90 -23.26
N ASN A 60 10.88 5.12 -23.61
CA ASN A 60 9.55 5.65 -23.29
C ASN A 60 8.42 5.05 -24.15
N THR A 61 8.72 4.34 -25.23
CA THR A 61 7.74 3.60 -26.03
C THR A 61 7.59 2.15 -25.59
N GLN A 62 8.40 1.67 -24.65
CA GLN A 62 8.34 0.29 -24.16
C GLN A 62 7.21 0.15 -23.12
N THR A 63 6.13 -0.53 -23.51
CA THR A 63 4.98 -0.81 -22.64
C THR A 63 4.84 -2.28 -22.24
N VAL A 64 5.83 -3.13 -22.58
CA VAL A 64 5.92 -4.55 -22.18
C VAL A 64 7.39 -4.95 -22.01
N GLY A 65 7.68 -6.03 -21.29
CA GLY A 65 9.05 -6.54 -21.11
C GLY A 65 9.99 -5.63 -20.31
N TYR A 66 9.42 -4.83 -19.41
CA TYR A 66 10.11 -3.96 -18.45
C TYR A 66 10.40 -4.71 -17.14
N GLN A 67 11.10 -4.07 -16.20
CA GLN A 67 11.48 -4.69 -14.91
C GLN A 67 11.15 -3.79 -13.74
N VAL A 68 10.75 -4.37 -12.61
CA VAL A 68 10.60 -3.67 -11.32
C VAL A 68 11.95 -3.10 -10.88
N GLY A 69 11.98 -1.84 -10.45
CA GLY A 69 13.24 -1.19 -10.07
C GLY A 69 13.13 0.09 -9.24
N LEU A 70 11.96 0.72 -9.15
CA LEU A 70 11.74 1.89 -8.33
C LEU A 70 11.45 1.52 -6.88
N GLY A 71 11.99 2.29 -5.94
CA GLY A 71 11.59 2.27 -4.54
C GLY A 71 10.45 3.25 -4.23
N VAL A 72 9.84 3.09 -3.05
CA VAL A 72 8.71 3.92 -2.58
C VAL A 72 9.02 5.42 -2.63
N GLN A 73 10.23 5.83 -2.26
CA GLN A 73 10.65 7.23 -2.31
C GLN A 73 10.57 7.79 -3.73
N GLN A 74 11.03 7.02 -4.73
CA GLN A 74 11.01 7.43 -6.12
C GLN A 74 9.59 7.51 -6.69
N LEU A 75 8.66 6.69 -6.18
CA LEU A 75 7.23 6.78 -6.54
C LEU A 75 6.62 8.08 -6.01
N VAL A 76 6.96 8.49 -4.79
CA VAL A 76 6.49 9.74 -4.20
C VAL A 76 7.11 10.95 -4.89
N ASP A 77 8.41 10.91 -5.15
CA ASP A 77 9.12 11.98 -5.87
C ASP A 77 8.56 12.21 -7.28
N ALA A 78 8.00 11.17 -7.90
CA ALA A 78 7.37 11.26 -9.21
C ALA A 78 5.98 11.92 -9.20
N VAL A 79 5.34 12.05 -8.03
CA VAL A 79 4.00 12.65 -7.85
C VAL A 79 4.01 13.59 -6.64
N PRO A 80 4.78 14.70 -6.68
CA PRO A 80 4.90 15.61 -5.54
C PRO A 80 3.56 16.21 -5.09
N GLU A 81 2.54 16.20 -5.95
CA GLU A 81 1.18 16.66 -5.65
C GLU A 81 0.54 15.92 -4.47
N ILE A 82 0.93 14.67 -4.18
CA ILE A 82 0.39 13.93 -3.03
C ILE A 82 0.80 14.55 -1.69
N LEU A 83 1.92 15.28 -1.67
CA LEU A 83 2.43 16.01 -0.50
C LEU A 83 1.68 17.34 -0.27
N ASN A 84 0.84 17.76 -1.22
CA ASN A 84 -0.07 18.90 -1.04
C ASN A 84 -1.36 18.51 -0.31
N ILE A 85 -1.71 17.23 -0.31
CA ILE A 85 -2.99 16.72 0.21
C ILE A 85 -2.84 15.80 1.41
N SER A 86 -1.62 15.34 1.72
CA SER A 86 -1.35 14.42 2.83
C SER A 86 0.11 14.52 3.31
N ASN A 87 0.35 14.09 4.55
CA ASN A 87 1.70 13.78 5.03
C ASN A 87 1.98 12.30 4.74
N ILE A 88 3.08 12.00 4.05
CA ILE A 88 3.38 10.64 3.58
C ILE A 88 4.47 9.96 4.40
N ILE A 89 4.18 8.73 4.82
CA ILE A 89 5.18 7.77 5.30
C ILE A 89 5.28 6.65 4.26
N GLY A 90 6.50 6.31 3.82
CA GLY A 90 6.73 5.24 2.84
C GLY A 90 7.41 4.02 3.45
N TYR A 91 6.85 2.84 3.23
CA TYR A 91 7.44 1.55 3.58
C TYR A 91 7.70 0.72 2.34
N GLN A 92 8.95 0.29 2.14
CA GLN A 92 9.26 -0.74 1.15
C GLN A 92 9.06 -2.13 1.78
N VAL A 93 7.92 -2.77 1.52
CA VAL A 93 7.60 -4.09 2.07
C VAL A 93 8.32 -5.20 1.30
N SER A 94 8.28 -5.10 -0.03
CA SER A 94 8.97 -5.94 -1.01
C SER A 94 9.21 -5.13 -2.29
N ASN A 95 9.91 -5.67 -3.28
CA ASN A 95 10.02 -5.04 -4.59
C ASN A 95 10.07 -6.10 -5.70
N VAL A 96 8.93 -6.73 -5.96
CA VAL A 96 8.81 -7.91 -6.83
C VAL A 96 7.68 -7.72 -7.86
N ASP A 97 7.70 -8.52 -8.92
CA ASP A 97 6.52 -8.70 -9.77
C ASP A 97 5.38 -9.34 -8.97
N SER A 98 4.14 -8.96 -9.26
CA SER A 98 2.99 -9.41 -8.47
C SER A 98 2.78 -10.93 -8.50
N GLY A 99 3.17 -11.60 -9.59
CA GLY A 99 3.18 -13.07 -9.64
C GLY A 99 4.19 -13.76 -8.69
N SER A 100 5.10 -12.99 -8.09
CA SER A 100 6.04 -13.46 -7.06
C SER A 100 5.65 -13.04 -5.64
N VAL A 101 4.50 -12.39 -5.47
CA VAL A 101 3.95 -12.09 -4.14
C VAL A 101 3.48 -13.40 -3.52
N ASN A 102 4.08 -13.76 -2.38
CA ASN A 102 3.82 -14.99 -1.67
C ASN A 102 3.18 -14.72 -0.29
N GLU A 103 2.80 -15.79 0.39
CA GLU A 103 2.17 -15.76 1.71
C GLU A 103 2.99 -15.03 2.78
N THR A 104 4.33 -15.09 2.69
CA THR A 104 5.19 -14.37 3.64
C THR A 104 5.08 -12.86 3.45
N ILE A 105 5.06 -12.40 2.19
CA ILE A 105 4.84 -10.98 1.87
C ILE A 105 3.42 -10.55 2.27
N LEU A 106 2.40 -11.34 1.95
CA LEU A 106 1.00 -11.03 2.26
C LEU A 106 0.75 -10.92 3.77
N LEU A 107 1.21 -11.91 4.56
CA LEU A 107 1.05 -11.90 6.01
C LEU A 107 1.78 -10.71 6.65
N LYS A 108 3.01 -10.43 6.22
CA LYS A 108 3.78 -9.26 6.67
C LYS A 108 3.05 -7.96 6.34
N LEU A 109 2.55 -7.82 5.11
CA LEU A 109 1.82 -6.64 4.67
C LEU A 109 0.56 -6.40 5.51
N SER A 110 -0.26 -7.43 5.74
CA SER A 110 -1.49 -7.32 6.55
C SER A 110 -1.19 -6.96 8.01
N GLN A 111 -0.14 -7.54 8.61
CA GLN A 111 0.29 -7.19 9.96
C GLN A 111 0.72 -5.72 10.06
N MET A 112 1.59 -5.26 9.14
CA MET A 112 2.05 -3.87 9.09
C MET A 112 0.89 -2.89 8.89
N ILE A 113 -0.08 -3.21 8.04
CA ILE A 113 -1.27 -2.37 7.83
C ILE A 113 -2.13 -2.29 9.09
N ASN A 114 -2.40 -3.41 9.76
CA ASN A 114 -3.18 -3.40 11.00
C ASN A 114 -2.50 -2.58 12.11
N GLU A 115 -1.18 -2.73 12.27
CA GLU A 115 -0.38 -1.95 13.22
C GLU A 115 -0.40 -0.45 12.89
N GLU A 116 -0.31 -0.09 11.61
CA GLU A 116 -0.33 1.29 11.16
C GLU A 116 -1.71 1.93 11.36
N LEU A 117 -2.78 1.24 10.99
CA LEU A 117 -4.14 1.76 11.10
C LEU A 117 -4.65 1.85 12.55
N ALA A 118 -4.03 1.12 13.48
CA ALA A 118 -4.31 1.24 14.91
C ALA A 118 -3.84 2.57 15.53
N LYS A 119 -2.97 3.33 14.83
CA LYS A 119 -2.50 4.65 15.27
C LYS A 119 -3.55 5.72 14.96
N ASP A 120 -3.98 6.49 15.96
CA ASP A 120 -5.06 7.47 15.83
C ASP A 120 -4.77 8.54 14.77
N GLU A 121 -3.51 8.92 14.61
CA GLU A 121 -3.05 9.96 13.68
C GLU A 121 -3.03 9.52 12.21
N ILE A 122 -3.15 8.22 11.91
CA ILE A 122 -3.17 7.72 10.54
C ILE A 122 -4.59 7.79 9.99
N ALA A 123 -4.76 8.45 8.85
CA ALA A 123 -6.05 8.59 8.18
C ALA A 123 -6.40 7.36 7.33
N GLY A 124 -5.41 6.78 6.65
CA GLY A 124 -5.57 5.64 5.76
C GLY A 124 -4.25 5.14 5.19
N VAL A 125 -4.29 4.05 4.42
CA VAL A 125 -3.11 3.44 3.80
C VAL A 125 -3.31 3.21 2.31
N VAL A 126 -2.20 3.26 1.58
CA VAL A 126 -2.11 2.92 0.16
C VAL A 126 -1.12 1.77 -0.02
N VAL A 127 -1.45 0.80 -0.86
CA VAL A 127 -0.59 -0.33 -1.23
C VAL A 127 -0.28 -0.24 -2.71
N THR A 128 0.96 0.08 -3.09
CA THR A 128 1.37 0.05 -4.50
C THR A 128 1.77 -1.37 -4.88
N HIS A 129 1.09 -1.94 -5.88
CA HIS A 129 1.15 -3.35 -6.22
C HIS A 129 1.21 -3.57 -7.74
N GLY A 130 1.71 -4.74 -8.16
CA GLY A 130 1.60 -5.19 -9.55
C GLY A 130 0.20 -5.69 -9.89
N THR A 131 -0.23 -5.47 -11.13
CA THR A 131 -1.63 -5.68 -11.53
C THR A 131 -2.04 -7.14 -11.63
N ASP A 132 -1.11 -8.08 -11.81
CA ASP A 132 -1.49 -9.45 -12.18
C ASP A 132 -2.15 -10.22 -11.04
N THR A 133 -1.80 -9.90 -9.80
CA THR A 133 -2.38 -10.52 -8.59
C THR A 133 -2.88 -9.45 -7.60
N LEU A 134 -3.15 -8.24 -8.09
CA LEU A 134 -3.63 -7.12 -7.28
C LEU A 134 -4.97 -7.46 -6.63
N GLU A 135 -5.88 -8.07 -7.39
CA GLU A 135 -7.20 -8.48 -6.91
C GLU A 135 -7.11 -9.52 -5.77
N GLU A 136 -6.20 -10.47 -5.86
CA GLU A 136 -5.97 -11.49 -4.81
C GLU A 136 -5.45 -10.84 -3.53
N THR A 137 -4.46 -9.94 -3.65
CA THR A 137 -3.91 -9.21 -2.51
C THR A 137 -4.94 -8.30 -1.86
N ALA A 138 -5.74 -7.59 -2.67
CA ALA A 138 -6.81 -6.73 -2.17
C ALA A 138 -7.88 -7.54 -1.44
N PHE A 139 -8.29 -8.69 -1.98
CA PHE A 139 -9.24 -9.59 -1.33
C PHE A 139 -8.71 -10.19 -0.01
N PHE A 140 -7.41 -10.51 0.02
CA PHE A 140 -6.74 -10.94 1.24
C PHE A 140 -6.75 -9.85 2.31
N LEU A 141 -6.44 -8.60 1.95
CA LEU A 141 -6.47 -7.46 2.88
C LEU A 141 -7.89 -7.15 3.36
N GLN A 142 -8.88 -7.23 2.47
CA GLN A 142 -10.31 -7.09 2.81
C GLN A 142 -10.73 -8.06 3.92
N SER A 143 -10.13 -9.25 3.97
CA SER A 143 -10.47 -10.30 4.92
C SER A 143 -9.64 -10.28 6.20
N THR A 144 -8.50 -9.56 6.22
CA THR A 144 -7.51 -9.65 7.30
C THR A 144 -7.21 -8.31 7.99
N VAL A 145 -7.59 -7.18 7.39
CA VAL A 145 -7.46 -5.86 8.01
C VAL A 145 -8.71 -5.56 8.83
N ASN A 146 -8.53 -5.27 10.12
CA ASN A 146 -9.60 -4.96 11.05
C ASN A 146 -9.61 -3.46 11.39
N SER A 147 -9.98 -2.63 10.42
CA SER A 147 -10.09 -1.18 10.59
C SER A 147 -11.18 -0.61 9.70
N SER A 148 -11.84 0.46 10.15
CA SER A 148 -12.75 1.27 9.34
C SER A 148 -12.02 2.27 8.44
N LYS A 149 -10.73 2.52 8.70
CA LYS A 149 -9.91 3.44 7.93
C LYS A 149 -9.63 2.89 6.52
N PRO A 150 -9.48 3.75 5.50
CA PRO A 150 -9.37 3.30 4.13
C PRO A 150 -8.09 2.50 3.88
N VAL A 151 -8.22 1.39 3.14
CA VAL A 151 -7.10 0.60 2.58
C VAL A 151 -7.24 0.60 1.07
N ILE A 152 -6.33 1.28 0.36
CA ILE A 152 -6.39 1.44 -1.09
C ILE A 152 -5.27 0.67 -1.78
N CYS A 153 -5.60 -0.34 -2.56
CA CYS A 153 -4.65 -1.00 -3.46
C CYS A 153 -4.61 -0.26 -4.80
N VAL A 154 -3.40 0.04 -5.28
CA VAL A 154 -3.17 0.80 -6.51
C VAL A 154 -2.08 0.14 -7.34
N GLY A 155 -2.24 0.17 -8.66
CA GLY A 155 -1.24 -0.31 -9.61
C GLY A 155 -1.14 0.59 -10.84
N ALA A 156 -0.42 0.12 -11.85
CA ALA A 156 -0.34 0.75 -13.15
C ALA A 156 -0.23 -0.32 -14.24
N MET A 157 -0.83 -0.08 -15.39
CA MET A 157 -0.75 -0.96 -16.55
C MET A 157 0.45 -0.63 -17.46
N ARG A 158 1.06 0.56 -17.32
CA ARG A 158 2.29 0.95 -18.01
C ARG A 158 3.43 1.22 -17.01
N PRO A 159 4.69 0.91 -17.37
CA PRO A 159 5.83 1.18 -16.51
C PRO A 159 6.05 2.69 -16.37
N ALA A 160 6.71 3.11 -15.28
CA ALA A 160 6.88 4.51 -14.93
C ALA A 160 7.63 5.34 -16.01
N THR A 161 8.44 4.69 -16.84
CA THR A 161 9.19 5.35 -17.94
C THR A 161 8.37 5.53 -19.21
N ALA A 162 7.20 4.90 -19.33
CA ALA A 162 6.43 4.90 -20.57
C ALA A 162 5.76 6.26 -20.85
N LEU A 163 5.57 6.56 -22.12
CA LEU A 163 4.72 7.66 -22.58
C LEU A 163 3.30 7.43 -22.09
N SER A 164 2.73 8.46 -21.48
CA SER A 164 1.39 8.41 -20.88
C SER A 164 1.26 7.24 -19.89
N ALA A 165 2.25 7.07 -19.02
CA ALA A 165 2.16 6.17 -17.87
C ALA A 165 0.97 6.56 -16.97
N ASP A 166 0.21 5.57 -16.52
CA ASP A 166 -1.00 5.75 -15.71
C ASP A 166 -0.72 5.77 -14.20
N GLY A 167 0.43 5.23 -13.79
CA GLY A 167 0.86 5.15 -12.38
C GLY A 167 0.79 6.47 -11.60
N PRO A 168 1.29 7.61 -12.14
CA PRO A 168 1.25 8.88 -11.43
C PRO A 168 -0.17 9.31 -11.02
N LEU A 169 -1.13 9.25 -11.94
CA LEU A 169 -2.50 9.67 -11.66
C LEU A 169 -3.21 8.67 -10.74
N ASN A 170 -3.01 7.37 -10.97
CA ASN A 170 -3.56 6.33 -10.10
C ASN A 170 -3.06 6.50 -8.66
N LEU A 171 -1.77 6.79 -8.46
CA LEU A 171 -1.19 7.02 -7.12
C LEU A 171 -1.78 8.26 -6.45
N LEU A 172 -1.90 9.38 -7.19
CA LEU A 172 -2.54 10.60 -6.68
C LEU A 172 -3.97 10.32 -6.21
N GLN A 173 -4.75 9.60 -7.00
CA GLN A 173 -6.13 9.24 -6.68
C GLN A 173 -6.21 8.30 -5.47
N ALA A 174 -5.33 7.31 -5.41
CA ALA A 174 -5.28 6.38 -4.28
C ALA A 174 -4.97 7.10 -2.97
N VAL A 175 -3.98 8.01 -2.96
CA VAL A 175 -3.66 8.83 -1.79
C VAL A 175 -4.83 9.78 -1.45
N THR A 176 -5.45 10.40 -2.45
CA THR A 176 -6.59 11.30 -2.23
C THR A 176 -7.76 10.57 -1.56
N LEU A 177 -8.07 9.36 -1.99
CA LEU A 177 -9.12 8.54 -1.37
C LEU A 177 -8.72 8.04 0.03
N ALA A 178 -7.45 7.64 0.23
CA ALA A 178 -6.95 7.24 1.54
C ALA A 178 -6.99 8.37 2.58
N ALA A 179 -6.83 9.61 2.11
CA ALA A 179 -6.93 10.85 2.89
C ALA A 179 -8.37 11.33 3.12
N SER A 180 -9.36 10.77 2.42
CA SER A 180 -10.73 11.29 2.37
C SER A 180 -11.66 10.57 3.34
N PRO A 181 -12.56 11.30 4.04
CA PRO A 181 -13.67 10.69 4.77
C PRO A 181 -14.56 9.81 3.89
N ALA A 182 -14.59 10.06 2.58
CA ALA A 182 -15.34 9.26 1.63
C ALA A 182 -14.80 7.81 1.53
N GLY A 183 -13.55 7.53 1.92
CA GLY A 183 -13.00 6.18 1.90
C GLY A 183 -13.30 5.34 3.15
N VAL A 184 -13.84 5.93 4.21
CA VAL A 184 -14.09 5.27 5.51
C VAL A 184 -15.26 4.28 5.40
N ASP A 185 -15.15 3.14 6.08
CA ASP A 185 -16.17 2.09 6.14
C ASP A 185 -16.58 1.50 4.78
N ARG A 186 -15.64 1.45 3.82
CA ARG A 186 -15.86 0.87 2.48
C ARG A 186 -15.11 -0.43 2.21
N GLY A 187 -14.40 -0.95 3.22
CA GLY A 187 -13.49 -2.09 3.05
C GLY A 187 -12.24 -1.72 2.25
N THR A 188 -11.51 -2.74 1.80
CA THR A 188 -10.38 -2.56 0.89
C THR A 188 -10.90 -2.22 -0.51
N MET A 189 -10.28 -1.21 -1.12
CA MET A 189 -10.64 -0.70 -2.42
C MET A 189 -9.48 -0.80 -3.40
N ILE A 190 -9.81 -0.87 -4.69
CA ILE A 190 -8.85 -0.89 -5.79
C ILE A 190 -9.03 0.41 -6.59
N VAL A 191 -7.97 1.18 -6.78
CA VAL A 191 -8.00 2.44 -7.54
C VAL A 191 -7.09 2.35 -8.75
N LEU A 192 -7.69 2.34 -9.94
CA LEU A 192 -7.00 2.47 -11.24
C LEU A 192 -7.94 3.13 -12.24
N ASN A 193 -7.39 3.97 -13.13
CA ASN A 193 -8.10 4.55 -14.28
C ASN A 193 -9.40 5.28 -13.87
N ASP A 194 -9.28 6.22 -12.94
CA ASP A 194 -10.38 7.07 -12.43
C ASP A 194 -11.53 6.30 -11.72
N ARG A 195 -11.34 5.03 -11.38
CA ARG A 195 -12.39 4.17 -10.79
C ARG A 195 -12.03 3.72 -9.39
N ILE A 196 -13.06 3.57 -8.56
CA ILE A 196 -12.95 3.01 -7.21
C ILE A 196 -13.71 1.69 -7.20
N GLY A 197 -12.96 0.59 -7.20
CA GLY A 197 -13.48 -0.77 -7.17
C GLY A 197 -13.49 -1.36 -5.76
N SER A 198 -14.44 -2.25 -5.47
CA SER A 198 -14.39 -3.09 -4.27
C SER A 198 -13.36 -4.20 -4.47
N ALA A 199 -12.53 -4.48 -3.46
CA ALA A 199 -11.63 -5.63 -3.45
C ALA A 199 -12.35 -6.98 -3.58
N PHE A 200 -13.65 -7.06 -3.25
CA PHE A 200 -14.43 -8.28 -3.35
C PHE A 200 -14.85 -8.60 -4.80
N TYR A 201 -15.09 -7.56 -5.61
CA TYR A 201 -15.75 -7.71 -6.92
C TYR A 201 -14.89 -7.34 -8.12
N THR A 202 -13.85 -6.53 -7.92
CA THR A 202 -13.05 -5.96 -9.02
C THR A 202 -11.97 -6.94 -9.44
N THR A 203 -11.88 -7.18 -10.75
CA THR A 203 -10.92 -8.13 -11.35
C THR A 203 -10.24 -7.52 -12.57
N LYS A 204 -9.06 -8.05 -12.94
CA LYS A 204 -8.34 -7.64 -14.15
C LYS A 204 -8.93 -8.34 -15.39
N ASN A 205 -9.80 -7.66 -16.12
CA ASN A 205 -10.56 -8.24 -17.25
C ASN A 205 -9.77 -8.34 -18.57
N ASN A 206 -8.67 -7.62 -18.69
CA ASN A 206 -7.85 -7.52 -19.89
C ASN A 206 -6.36 -7.56 -19.54
N ALA A 207 -5.58 -8.26 -20.36
CA ALA A 207 -4.15 -8.41 -20.15
C ALA A 207 -3.36 -7.09 -20.28
N ASN A 208 -3.83 -6.13 -21.09
CA ASN A 208 -2.99 -5.00 -21.54
C ASN A 208 -3.65 -3.62 -21.47
N THR A 209 -4.98 -3.51 -21.39
CA THR A 209 -5.65 -2.19 -21.45
C THR A 209 -5.69 -1.49 -20.09
N LEU A 210 -5.66 -0.15 -20.10
CA LEU A 210 -5.64 0.66 -18.87
C LEU A 210 -6.95 0.53 -18.07
N ASP A 211 -8.07 0.30 -18.75
CA ASP A 211 -9.42 0.20 -18.20
C ASP A 211 -9.76 -1.21 -17.65
N THR A 212 -8.76 -2.08 -17.48
CA THR A 212 -8.90 -3.51 -17.21
C THR A 212 -9.56 -3.84 -15.86
N PHE A 213 -9.29 -3.06 -14.81
CA PHE A 213 -9.87 -3.30 -13.50
C PHE A 213 -11.32 -2.83 -13.46
N PHE A 214 -12.23 -3.79 -13.50
CA PHE A 214 -13.66 -3.51 -13.46
C PHE A 214 -14.44 -4.70 -12.89
N SER A 215 -15.56 -4.44 -12.21
CA SER A 215 -16.53 -5.49 -11.90
C SER A 215 -17.72 -5.38 -12.84
N THR A 216 -17.86 -6.32 -13.77
CA THR A 216 -18.88 -6.27 -14.82
C THR A 216 -20.29 -6.24 -14.26
N GLU A 217 -20.59 -7.07 -13.27
CA GLU A 217 -21.94 -7.22 -12.72
C GLU A 217 -22.20 -6.29 -11.52
N ALA A 218 -21.22 -6.14 -10.61
CA ALA A 218 -21.41 -5.32 -9.41
C ALA A 218 -21.13 -3.83 -9.64
N GLY A 219 -20.46 -3.47 -10.74
CA GLY A 219 -20.07 -2.09 -11.03
C GLY A 219 -18.90 -1.58 -10.17
N GLN A 220 -18.79 -0.26 -10.06
CA GLN A 220 -17.78 0.42 -9.25
C GLN A 220 -18.44 1.02 -8.00
N LEU A 221 -17.67 1.17 -6.92
CA LEU A 221 -18.10 1.90 -5.73
C LEU A 221 -18.22 3.40 -6.00
N GLY A 222 -17.37 3.92 -6.89
CA GLY A 222 -17.30 5.33 -7.23
C GLY A 222 -16.30 5.60 -8.35
N VAL A 223 -16.13 6.88 -8.68
CA VAL A 223 -15.20 7.37 -9.71
C VAL A 223 -14.59 8.68 -9.26
N PHE A 224 -13.42 9.02 -9.81
CA PHE A 224 -12.82 10.33 -9.62
C PHE A 224 -13.27 11.28 -10.72
N ILE A 225 -13.72 12.47 -10.33
CA ILE A 225 -13.92 13.60 -11.26
C ILE A 225 -13.10 14.77 -10.73
N ASN A 226 -12.17 15.27 -11.55
CA ASN A 226 -11.23 16.31 -11.14
C ASN A 226 -10.45 15.96 -9.86
N GLN A 227 -10.02 14.69 -9.75
CA GLN A 227 -9.32 14.11 -8.60
C GLN A 227 -10.12 14.12 -7.29
N VAL A 228 -11.43 14.34 -7.34
CA VAL A 228 -12.33 14.21 -6.20
C VAL A 228 -13.05 12.85 -6.27
N PRO A 229 -12.93 11.99 -5.24
CA PRO A 229 -13.62 10.70 -5.17
C PRO A 229 -15.11 10.81 -4.86
#